data_AF-A0A3M1L7S4-F1
#
_entry.id   AF-A0A3M1L7S4-F1
#
_cell.length_a   1.000
_cell.length_b   1.000
_cell.length_c   1.000
_cell.angle_alpha   90.00
_cell.angle_beta   90.00
_cell.angle_gamma   90.00
#
_symmetry.space_group_name_H-M   'P 1'
#
loop_
_entity.id
_entity.type
_entity.pdbx_description
1 polymer ?
#
loop_
_entity_poly.entity_id
_entity_poly.type
_entity_poly.pdbx_seq_one_letter_code
_entity_poly.pdbx_strand_id
1 'polypeptide(L)'
;AKRILRKAGALGFYVHPIRTFSHAVGTVRMGKDPQTAPLDPSCRFRGLDNLFVVDGSFMPTSAALNPSLTIAANALRVGKELVEQGR
;
A
#
# COMPACT_ATOMS: atom_id res chain seq x y z
N ALA A 1 0.92 -21.61 -11.01
CA ALA A 1 -0.50 -22.04 -10.97
C ALA A 1 -0.75 -23.39 -11.66
N LYS A 2 -0.61 -23.52 -13.00
CA LYS A 2 -1.00 -24.74 -13.76
C LYS A 2 -0.48 -26.06 -13.18
N ARG A 3 0.79 -26.14 -12.77
CA ARG A 3 1.38 -27.33 -12.11
C ARG A 3 0.65 -27.74 -10.83
N ILE A 4 0.31 -26.77 -9.97
CA ILE A 4 -0.39 -27.01 -8.71
C ILE A 4 -1.82 -27.49 -9.00
N LEU A 5 -2.51 -26.82 -9.93
CA LEU A 5 -3.87 -27.16 -10.33
C LEU A 5 -3.98 -28.56 -10.97
N ARG A 6 -3.01 -28.99 -11.79
CA ARG A 6 -2.93 -30.37 -12.31
C ARG A 6 -2.84 -31.40 -11.19
N LYS A 7 -1.98 -31.15 -10.20
CA LYS A 7 -1.83 -32.05 -9.04
C LYS A 7 -3.11 -32.12 -8.20
N ALA A 8 -3.93 -31.07 -8.22
CA ALA A 8 -5.24 -31.03 -7.57
C ALA A 8 -6.39 -31.64 -8.42
N GLY A 9 -6.10 -32.22 -9.59
CA GLY A 9 -7.10 -32.90 -10.42
C GLY A 9 -7.82 -32.03 -11.46
N ALA A 10 -7.34 -30.81 -11.73
CA ALA A 10 -7.95 -29.94 -12.74
C ALA A 10 -7.83 -30.55 -14.16
N LEU A 11 -8.97 -30.69 -14.84
CA LEU A 11 -9.08 -31.24 -16.21
C LEU A 11 -8.76 -30.21 -17.32
N GLY A 12 -8.72 -28.91 -17.00
CA GLY A 12 -8.50 -27.84 -17.97
C GLY A 12 -8.07 -26.52 -17.31
N PHE A 13 -7.66 -25.54 -18.12
CA PHE A 13 -7.23 -24.22 -17.67
C PHE A 13 -7.84 -23.11 -18.51
N TYR A 14 -8.38 -22.11 -17.84
CA TYR A 14 -8.75 -20.83 -18.43
C TYR A 14 -7.89 -19.74 -17.78
N VAL A 15 -7.37 -18.83 -18.59
CA VAL A 15 -6.63 -17.65 -18.11
C VAL A 15 -7.50 -16.44 -18.38
N HIS A 16 -7.99 -15.82 -17.32
CA HIS A 16 -8.76 -14.59 -17.44
C HIS A 16 -7.81 -13.39 -17.67
N PRO A 17 -7.96 -12.62 -18.76
CA PRO A 17 -7.14 -11.44 -18.99
C PRO A 17 -7.61 -10.30 -18.11
N ILE A 18 -6.78 -9.91 -17.13
CA ILE A 18 -7.03 -8.75 -16.28
C ILE A 18 -6.67 -7.48 -17.04
N ARG A 19 -7.64 -6.56 -17.21
CA ARG A 19 -7.44 -5.27 -17.92
C ARG A 19 -7.30 -4.06 -16.99
N THR A 20 -7.57 -4.24 -15.70
CA THR A 20 -7.57 -3.18 -14.69
C THR A 20 -6.63 -3.52 -13.54
N PHE A 21 -6.00 -2.52 -12.93
CA PHE A 21 -5.14 -2.73 -11.77
C PHE A 21 -5.81 -2.18 -10.50
N SER A 22 -6.23 -3.07 -9.61
CA SER A 22 -6.96 -2.70 -8.38
C SER A 22 -6.06 -2.35 -7.19
N HIS A 23 -4.76 -2.61 -7.28
CA HIS A 23 -3.80 -2.38 -6.17
C HIS A 23 -2.77 -1.30 -6.54
N ALA A 24 -3.24 -0.20 -7.13
CA ALA A 24 -2.43 1.00 -7.34
C ALA A 24 -1.95 1.54 -5.99
N VAL A 25 -0.64 1.56 -5.79
CA VAL A 25 0.02 1.98 -4.54
C VAL A 25 1.28 2.77 -4.85
N GLY A 26 1.78 3.54 -3.88
CA GLY A 26 3.08 4.21 -3.97
C GLY A 26 3.12 5.50 -4.80
N THR A 27 1.95 6.02 -5.20
CA THR A 27 1.81 7.30 -5.92
C THR A 27 2.32 8.50 -5.12
N VAL A 28 2.33 8.41 -3.78
CA VAL A 28 2.89 9.42 -2.87
C VAL A 28 3.65 8.70 -1.76
N ARG A 29 4.71 7.97 -2.12
CA ARG A 29 5.40 7.06 -1.19
C ARG A 29 6.02 7.78 0.02
N MET A 30 6.01 7.10 1.17
CA MET A 30 6.83 7.46 2.33
C MET A 30 8.27 6.99 2.18
N GLY A 31 9.18 7.69 2.86
CA GLY A 31 10.58 7.32 2.88
C GLY A 31 11.43 8.22 3.77
N LYS A 32 12.65 7.75 4.03
CA LYS A 32 13.61 8.45 4.88
C LYS A 32 14.24 9.65 4.17
N ASP A 33 14.49 9.51 2.87
CA ASP A 33 15.14 10.53 2.05
C ASP A 33 14.11 11.50 1.44
N PRO A 34 14.16 12.81 1.77
CA PRO A 34 13.24 13.81 1.25
C PRO A 34 13.41 14.08 -0.25
N GLN A 35 14.56 13.74 -0.86
CA GLN A 35 14.77 13.91 -2.31
C GLN A 35 14.03 12.85 -3.12
N THR A 36 13.67 11.72 -2.49
CA THR A 36 13.04 10.59 -3.17
C THR A 36 11.68 10.23 -2.60
N ALA A 37 11.25 10.79 -1.48
CA ALA A 37 9.96 10.50 -0.85
C ALA A 37 9.23 11.78 -0.39
N PRO A 38 8.05 12.09 -0.97
CA PRO A 38 7.25 13.24 -0.57
C PRO A 38 6.72 13.16 0.87
N LEU A 39 6.47 11.95 1.38
CA LEU A 39 6.08 11.75 2.78
C LEU A 39 7.28 11.34 3.64
N ASP A 40 7.29 11.80 4.88
CA ASP A 40 8.17 11.28 5.92
C ASP A 40 7.64 9.92 6.47
N PRO A 41 8.38 9.23 7.37
CA PRO A 41 7.94 7.94 7.93
C PRO A 41 6.63 8.00 8.74
N SER A 42 6.19 9.17 9.22
CA SER A 42 4.88 9.34 9.86
C SER A 42 3.76 9.63 8.86
N CYS A 43 4.04 9.48 7.56
CA CYS A 43 3.12 9.72 6.45
C CYS A 43 2.64 11.18 6.35
N ARG A 44 3.39 12.12 6.92
CA ARG A 44 3.16 13.55 6.77
C ARG A 44 3.77 14.02 5.46
N PHE A 45 3.03 14.82 4.72
CA PHE A 45 3.54 15.44 3.51
C PHE A 45 4.54 16.53 3.85
N ARG A 46 5.76 16.45 3.30
CA ARG A 46 6.86 17.35 3.67
C ARG A 46 6.63 18.82 3.30
N GLY A 47 5.66 19.12 2.42
CA GLY A 47 5.32 20.48 2.02
C GLY A 47 4.25 21.17 2.88
N LEU A 48 3.55 20.45 3.76
CA LEU A 48 2.45 20.98 4.57
C LEU A 48 2.39 20.29 5.94
N ASP A 49 2.43 21.06 7.02
CA ASP A 49 2.54 20.52 8.38
C ASP A 49 1.30 19.76 8.87
N ASN A 50 0.14 20.01 8.25
CA ASN A 50 -1.16 19.45 8.62
C ASN A 50 -1.75 18.50 7.55
N LEU A 51 -0.94 18.05 6.58
CA LEU A 51 -1.38 17.10 5.56
C LEU A 51 -0.74 15.72 5.77
N PHE A 52 -1.59 14.69 5.88
CA PHE A 52 -1.19 13.30 6.06
C PHE A 52 -1.85 12.43 4.98
N VAL A 53 -1.13 11.44 4.47
CA VAL A 53 -1.62 10.52 3.43
C VAL A 53 -1.54 9.09 3.93
N VAL A 54 -2.68 8.44 4.13
CA VAL A 54 -2.79 7.14 4.80
C VAL A 54 -3.47 6.05 3.97
N ASP A 55 -3.72 6.30 2.69
CA ASP A 55 -4.28 5.33 1.73
C ASP A 55 -3.18 4.46 1.07
N GLY A 56 -3.47 3.75 -0.02
CA GLY A 56 -2.44 2.95 -0.72
C GLY A 56 -1.24 3.76 -1.23
N SER A 57 -1.36 5.09 -1.34
CA SER A 57 -0.34 5.96 -1.93
C SER A 57 0.94 6.01 -1.11
N PHE A 58 0.89 5.83 0.23
CA PHE A 58 2.09 5.91 1.08
C PHE A 58 3.07 4.75 0.85
N MET A 59 2.60 3.61 0.32
CA MET A 59 3.38 2.37 0.32
C MET A 59 4.59 2.47 -0.63
N PRO A 60 5.84 2.34 -0.13
CA PRO A 60 7.02 2.39 -0.99
C PRO A 60 7.16 1.19 -1.93
N THR A 61 6.55 0.05 -1.57
CA THR A 61 6.57 -1.19 -2.33
C THR A 61 5.22 -1.91 -2.27
N SER A 62 4.88 -2.65 -3.32
CA SER A 62 3.76 -3.59 -3.32
C SER A 62 4.24 -4.98 -2.90
N ALA A 63 3.48 -5.66 -2.04
CA ALA A 63 3.89 -6.92 -1.41
C ALA A 63 3.42 -8.19 -2.15
N ALA A 64 2.95 -8.09 -3.40
CA ALA A 64 2.27 -9.18 -4.12
C ALA A 64 1.09 -9.82 -3.36
N LEU A 65 0.58 -9.11 -2.35
CA LEU A 65 -0.55 -9.45 -1.49
C LEU A 65 -1.55 -8.29 -1.51
N ASN A 66 -2.75 -8.52 -0.97
CA ASN A 66 -3.79 -7.48 -0.91
C ASN A 66 -3.37 -6.37 0.08
N PRO A 67 -3.31 -5.10 -0.34
CA PRO A 67 -2.74 -4.02 0.47
C PRO A 67 -3.69 -3.51 1.56
N SER A 68 -4.99 -3.81 1.49
CA SER A 68 -6.03 -3.19 2.33
C SER A 68 -5.75 -3.30 3.83
N LEU A 69 -5.26 -4.44 4.31
CA LEU A 69 -4.95 -4.62 5.73
C LEU A 69 -3.75 -3.76 6.15
N THR A 70 -2.72 -3.67 5.32
CA THR A 70 -1.55 -2.81 5.55
C THR A 70 -1.93 -1.33 5.54
N ILE A 71 -2.84 -0.93 4.65
CA ILE A 71 -3.38 0.43 4.58
C ILE A 71 -4.12 0.77 5.88
N ALA A 72 -5.05 -0.09 6.30
CA ALA A 72 -5.81 0.12 7.55
C ALA A 72 -4.88 0.18 8.78
N ALA A 73 -3.91 -0.74 8.87
CA ALA A 73 -2.94 -0.75 9.96
C ALA A 73 -2.10 0.53 10.02
N ASN A 74 -1.64 1.03 8.86
CA ASN A 74 -0.88 2.27 8.79
C ASN A 74 -1.74 3.49 9.14
N ALA A 75 -3.00 3.55 8.67
CA ALA A 75 -3.92 4.62 9.03
C ALA A 75 -4.15 4.70 10.54
N LEU A 76 -4.34 3.56 11.22
CA LEU A 76 -4.48 3.50 12.67
C LEU A 76 -3.19 3.94 13.40
N ARG A 77 -2.02 3.53 12.90
CA ARG A 77 -0.72 3.96 13.43
C ARG A 77 -0.56 5.49 13.38
N VAL A 78 -0.82 6.09 12.22
CA VAL A 78 -0.72 7.55 12.03
C VAL A 78 -1.78 8.27 12.86
N GLY A 79 -3.02 7.79 12.89
CA GLY A 79 -4.09 8.36 13.70
C GLY A 79 -3.75 8.38 15.20
N LYS A 80 -3.14 7.31 15.71
CA LYS A 80 -2.64 7.27 17.10
C LYS A 80 -1.58 8.35 17.34
N GLU A 81 -0.61 8.48 16.44
CA GLU A 81 0.47 9.47 16.54
C GLU A 81 -0.07 10.91 16.53
N LEU A 82 -1.10 11.20 15.73
CA LEU A 82 -1.76 12.52 15.71
C LEU A 82 -2.41 12.86 17.06
N VAL A 83 -3.15 11.91 17.63
CA VAL A 83 -3.79 12.08 18.95
C VAL A 83 -2.74 12.31 20.04
N GLU A 84 -1.64 11.55 20.03
CA GLU A 84 -0.55 11.72 20.99
C GLU A 84 0.18 13.07 20.86
N GLN A 85 0.24 13.62 19.65
CA GLN A 85 0.82 14.94 19.38
C GLN A 85 -0.15 16.11 19.63
N GLY A 86 -1.41 15.82 19.98
CA GLY A 86 -2.45 16.84 20.17
C GLY A 86 -2.83 17.57 18.87
N ARG A 87 -2.78 16.87 17.74
CA ARG A 87 -3.12 17.39 16.40
C ARG A 87 -4.52 16.98 15.97
#